data_AF-A0A941D1E1-F1
#
_entry.id   AF-A0A941D1E1-F1
#
_cell.length_a   1.000
_cell.length_b   1.000
_cell.length_c   1.000
_cell.angle_alpha   90.00
_cell.angle_beta   90.00
_cell.angle_gamma   90.00
#
_symmetry.space_group_name_H-M   'P 1'
#
loop_
_entity.id
_entity.type
_entity.pdbx_description
1 polymer ?
#
loop_
_entity_poly.entity_id
_entity_poly.type
_entity_poly.pdbx_seq_one_letter_code
_entity_poly.pdbx_strand_id
1 'polypeptide(L)'
;MKPALIAVLSVLSLAACQRKAEGPPPPPPIGGPPPAPPKPLPPPASYIGRWAATAELCAKGAWVFETDKVSTAGEVGCQFGSVSPTPTGYQTAASCTAEGPPQPKTFTLTMLGGTPPSMTVTGGPWGAPVTLHLCAG
;
A
#
# COMPACT_ATOMS: atom_id res chain seq x y z
N MET A 1 15.22 45.11 46.90
CA MET A 1 13.95 45.04 46.14
C MET A 1 13.41 43.61 46.27
N LYS A 2 12.08 43.47 46.30
CA LYS A 2 11.26 42.40 46.89
C LYS A 2 11.54 40.93 46.47
N PRO A 3 11.39 39.96 47.40
CA PRO A 3 11.12 38.55 47.13
C PRO A 3 9.61 38.22 47.15
N ALA A 4 9.19 37.16 46.43
CA ALA A 4 7.94 36.35 46.60
C ALA A 4 7.86 35.44 45.34
N LEU A 5 7.85 34.10 45.35
CA LEU A 5 7.13 33.10 46.15
C LEU A 5 5.61 33.25 46.02
N ILE A 6 5.03 32.68 44.95
CA ILE A 6 3.62 32.27 44.90
C ILE A 6 3.54 30.91 44.20
N ALA A 7 3.00 29.96 44.95
CA ALA A 7 2.65 28.62 44.56
C ALA A 7 1.15 28.54 44.20
N VAL A 8 0.80 27.46 43.50
CA VAL A 8 -0.52 26.83 43.38
C VAL A 8 -1.59 27.62 42.60
N LEU A 9 -2.01 27.10 41.45
CA LEU A 9 -3.40 26.63 41.28
C LEU A 9 -3.55 25.81 39.99
N SER A 10 -3.75 24.51 40.19
CA SER A 10 -4.32 23.59 39.23
C SER A 10 -5.70 24.08 38.79
N VAL A 11 -5.89 24.29 37.49
CA VAL A 11 -7.24 24.31 36.89
C VAL A 11 -7.20 23.39 35.68
N LEU A 12 -7.53 22.12 35.94
CA LEU A 12 -8.01 21.20 34.92
C LEU A 12 -9.30 21.81 34.34
N SER A 13 -9.20 22.49 33.21
CA SER A 13 -10.37 22.95 32.47
C SER A 13 -11.05 21.74 31.84
N LEU A 14 -12.23 21.47 32.38
CA LEU A 14 -13.13 20.39 32.04
C LEU A 14 -13.39 20.31 30.54
N ALA A 15 -13.47 19.07 30.07
CA ALA A 15 -14.10 18.67 28.83
C ALA A 15 -15.46 19.36 28.65
N ALA A 16 -15.52 20.39 27.81
CA ALA A 16 -16.76 20.87 27.24
C ALA A 16 -17.13 19.96 26.06
N CYS A 17 -17.61 18.76 26.39
CA CYS A 17 -18.41 17.95 25.48
C CYS A 17 -19.62 18.79 25.06
N GLN A 18 -19.58 19.36 23.86
CA GLN A 18 -20.79 19.78 23.15
C GLN A 18 -21.60 18.52 22.83
N ARG A 19 -22.41 18.07 23.80
CA ARG A 19 -23.53 17.17 23.54
C ARG A 19 -24.56 17.96 22.74
N LYS A 20 -24.44 17.85 21.42
CA LYS A 20 -25.53 18.14 20.50
C LYS A 20 -26.71 17.29 20.98
N ALA A 21 -27.78 17.94 21.42
CA ALA A 21 -29.02 17.25 21.75
C ALA A 21 -29.55 16.61 20.46
N GLU A 22 -29.28 15.33 20.29
CA GLU A 22 -29.99 14.49 19.33
C GLU A 22 -31.45 14.45 19.78
N GLY A 23 -32.31 15.13 19.02
CA GLY A 23 -33.75 14.92 19.11
C GLY A 23 -34.06 13.44 18.90
N PRO A 24 -35.22 12.96 19.40
CA PRO A 24 -35.59 11.56 19.25
C PRO A 24 -35.44 11.12 17.78
N PRO A 25 -34.80 9.96 17.53
CA PRO A 25 -34.56 9.49 16.18
C PRO A 25 -35.89 9.43 15.43
N PRO A 26 -35.95 9.88 14.15
CA PRO A 26 -37.15 9.70 13.36
C PRO A 26 -37.51 8.21 13.37
N PRO A 27 -38.81 7.87 13.44
CA PRO A 27 -39.24 6.47 13.41
C PRO A 27 -38.61 5.80 12.17
N PRO A 28 -38.13 4.56 12.29
CA PRO A 28 -37.51 3.86 11.18
C PRO A 28 -38.50 3.84 10.01
N PRO A 29 -38.05 4.10 8.77
CA PRO A 29 -38.92 3.98 7.61
C PRO A 29 -39.43 2.53 7.53
N ILE A 30 -40.71 2.35 7.86
CA ILE A 30 -41.40 1.08 7.71
C ILE A 30 -41.58 0.88 6.20
N GLY A 31 -40.77 0.02 5.60
CA GLY A 31 -40.99 -0.47 4.24
C GLY A 31 -39.93 -0.13 3.18
N GLY A 32 -38.69 0.17 3.55
CA GLY A 32 -37.58 0.15 2.59
C GLY A 32 -37.16 -1.29 2.25
N PRO A 33 -36.86 -1.64 0.98
CA PRO A 33 -36.24 -2.93 0.68
C PRO A 33 -34.95 -3.07 1.50
N PRO A 34 -34.62 -4.30 1.98
CA PRO A 34 -33.43 -4.51 2.79
C PRO A 34 -32.19 -3.95 2.07
N PRO A 35 -31.22 -3.36 2.81
CA PRO A 35 -29.99 -2.86 2.23
C PRO A 35 -29.36 -3.96 1.37
N ALA A 36 -29.03 -3.63 0.12
CA ALA A 36 -28.35 -4.59 -0.74
C ALA A 36 -27.08 -5.08 -0.02
N PRO A 37 -26.79 -6.40 -0.08
CA PRO A 37 -25.59 -6.92 0.54
C PRO A 37 -24.35 -6.18 -0.01
N PRO A 38 -23.34 -5.91 0.83
CA PRO A 38 -22.13 -5.25 0.39
C PRO A 38 -21.51 -6.06 -0.76
N LYS A 39 -21.12 -5.36 -1.83
CA LYS A 39 -20.43 -5.99 -2.95
C LYS A 39 -19.10 -6.57 -2.45
N PRO A 40 -18.71 -7.78 -2.89
CA PRO A 40 -17.38 -8.30 -2.61
C PRO A 40 -16.31 -7.31 -3.07
N LEU A 41 -15.30 -7.12 -2.23
CA LEU A 41 -14.12 -6.34 -2.60
C LEU A 41 -13.43 -7.02 -3.80
N PRO A 42 -12.89 -6.25 -4.76
CA PRO A 42 -12.11 -6.83 -5.84
C PRO A 42 -10.91 -7.59 -5.24
N PRO A 43 -10.49 -8.72 -5.85
CA PRO A 43 -9.29 -9.41 -5.42
C PRO A 43 -8.07 -8.49 -5.55
N PRO A 44 -7.03 -8.67 -4.71
CA PRO A 44 -5.79 -7.93 -4.85
C PRO A 44 -5.16 -8.18 -6.22
N ALA A 45 -4.42 -7.20 -6.73
CA ALA A 45 -3.70 -7.34 -7.99
C ALA A 45 -2.65 -8.45 -7.89
N SER A 46 -2.54 -9.27 -8.94
CA SER A 46 -1.75 -10.51 -8.91
C SER A 46 -0.24 -10.29 -8.78
N TYR A 47 0.26 -9.06 -8.94
CA TYR A 47 1.66 -8.73 -8.73
C TYR A 47 2.01 -8.52 -7.24
N ILE A 48 1.01 -8.33 -6.38
CA ILE A 48 1.24 -8.06 -4.95
C ILE A 48 1.76 -9.34 -4.28
N GLY A 49 2.88 -9.25 -3.57
CA GLY A 49 3.49 -10.38 -2.89
C GLY A 49 5.01 -10.28 -2.76
N ARG A 50 5.61 -11.36 -2.25
CA ARG A 50 7.07 -11.54 -2.21
C ARG A 50 7.49 -12.38 -3.40
N TRP A 51 8.44 -11.87 -4.17
CA TRP A 51 8.89 -12.46 -5.43
C TRP A 51 10.41 -12.57 -5.43
N ALA A 52 10.98 -13.63 -5.97
CA ALA A 52 12.43 -13.77 -6.01
C ALA A 52 12.90 -14.45 -7.31
N ALA A 53 14.11 -14.12 -7.77
CA ALA A 53 14.67 -14.72 -8.98
C ALA A 53 14.94 -16.22 -8.81
N THR A 54 15.20 -16.68 -7.58
CA THR A 54 15.37 -18.09 -7.23
C THR A 54 14.73 -18.39 -5.87
N ALA A 55 14.52 -19.67 -5.56
CA ALA A 55 13.92 -20.11 -4.30
C ALA A 55 14.77 -19.70 -3.07
N GLU A 56 16.10 -19.73 -3.18
CA GLU A 56 17.02 -19.36 -2.10
C GLU A 56 16.89 -17.87 -1.75
N LEU A 57 16.63 -17.03 -2.76
CA LEU A 57 16.45 -15.60 -2.58
C LEU A 57 15.12 -15.26 -1.92
N CYS A 58 14.14 -16.18 -1.81
CA CYS A 58 12.90 -15.90 -1.08
C CYS A 58 13.12 -15.57 0.40
N ALA A 59 14.20 -16.05 1.02
CA ALA A 59 14.48 -15.78 2.43
C ALA A 59 15.04 -14.37 2.65
N LYS A 60 15.99 -13.92 1.82
CA LYS A 60 16.77 -12.69 2.08
C LYS A 60 16.92 -11.75 0.88
N GLY A 61 16.59 -12.22 -0.32
CA GLY A 61 16.76 -11.52 -1.60
C GLY A 61 15.45 -11.17 -2.31
N ALA A 62 14.30 -11.35 -1.63
CA ALA A 62 13.00 -11.18 -2.25
C ALA A 62 12.70 -9.71 -2.53
N TRP A 63 12.06 -9.48 -3.67
CA TRP A 63 11.38 -8.26 -4.00
C TRP A 63 10.01 -8.28 -3.36
N VAL A 64 9.64 -7.19 -2.71
CA VAL A 64 8.34 -7.02 -2.06
C VAL A 64 7.54 -6.05 -2.90
N PHE A 65 6.47 -6.54 -3.50
CA PHE A 65 5.51 -5.73 -4.23
C PHE A 65 4.29 -5.49 -3.35
N GLU A 66 4.02 -4.23 -3.05
CA GLU A 66 2.83 -3.75 -2.37
C GLU A 66 1.92 -3.03 -3.38
N THR A 67 0.77 -2.52 -2.93
CA THR A 67 -0.21 -1.89 -3.84
C THR A 67 0.35 -0.65 -4.55
N ASP A 68 1.28 0.05 -3.91
CA ASP A 68 1.75 1.36 -4.31
C ASP A 68 3.28 1.45 -4.40
N LYS A 69 4.03 0.36 -4.20
CA LYS A 69 5.49 0.37 -4.29
C LYS A 69 6.09 -1.00 -4.52
N VAL A 70 7.36 -1.01 -4.92
CA VAL A 70 8.23 -2.18 -4.91
C VAL A 70 9.50 -1.86 -4.12
N SER A 71 9.94 -2.81 -3.31
CA SER A 71 11.24 -2.77 -2.64
C SER A 71 12.03 -4.01 -3.02
N THR A 72 13.26 -3.83 -3.51
CA THR A 72 14.17 -4.94 -3.80
C THR A 72 15.10 -5.16 -2.62
N ALA A 73 15.78 -6.32 -2.54
CA ALA A 73 16.78 -6.57 -1.50
C ALA A 73 18.08 -5.77 -1.68
N GLY A 74 18.23 -5.05 -2.79
CA GLY A 74 19.30 -4.09 -3.01
C GLY A 74 18.86 -2.67 -2.64
N GLU A 75 19.45 -1.69 -3.30
CA GLU A 75 19.18 -0.26 -3.02
C GLU A 75 17.97 0.29 -3.79
N VAL A 76 17.39 -0.51 -4.69
CA VAL A 76 16.31 -0.04 -5.55
C VAL A 76 14.95 -0.18 -4.87
N GLY A 77 14.26 0.95 -4.72
CA GLY A 77 12.86 1.01 -4.36
C GLY A 77 12.10 1.99 -5.26
N CYS A 78 10.88 1.64 -5.65
CA CYS A 78 10.04 2.53 -6.47
C CYS A 78 8.67 2.73 -5.84
N GLN A 79 8.22 3.99 -5.78
CA GLN A 79 6.85 4.36 -5.44
C GLN A 79 6.02 4.45 -6.72
N PHE A 80 4.92 3.71 -6.80
CA PHE A 80 4.03 3.69 -7.96
C PHE A 80 3.19 4.97 -7.99
N GLY A 81 3.20 5.65 -9.13
CA GLY A 81 2.27 6.74 -9.43
C GLY A 81 1.00 6.23 -10.11
N SER A 82 1.13 5.22 -10.98
CA SER A 82 -0.02 4.54 -11.57
C SER A 82 0.32 3.09 -11.94
N VAL A 83 -0.70 2.23 -11.85
CA VAL A 83 -0.63 0.84 -12.28
C VAL A 83 -1.84 0.58 -13.19
N SER A 84 -1.58 0.29 -14.46
CA SER A 84 -2.60 0.04 -15.46
C SER A 84 -2.58 -1.43 -15.88
N PRO A 85 -3.70 -2.16 -15.81
CA PRO A 85 -3.75 -3.54 -16.30
C PRO A 85 -3.52 -3.60 -17.81
N THR A 86 -2.85 -4.65 -18.27
CA THR A 86 -2.64 -5.00 -19.67
C THR A 86 -3.12 -6.43 -19.93
N PRO A 87 -3.24 -6.88 -21.19
CA PRO A 87 -3.66 -8.26 -21.47
C PRO A 87 -2.79 -9.35 -20.83
N THR A 88 -1.51 -9.04 -20.53
CA THR A 88 -0.53 -10.01 -19.99
C THR A 88 -0.05 -9.66 -18.59
N GLY A 89 -0.57 -8.61 -17.95
CA GLY A 89 -0.16 -8.19 -16.62
C GLY A 89 -0.42 -6.70 -16.37
N TYR A 90 0.63 -5.92 -16.11
CA TYR A 90 0.51 -4.52 -15.68
C TYR A 90 1.61 -3.63 -16.29
N GLN A 91 1.25 -2.39 -16.60
CA GLN A 91 2.21 -1.31 -16.87
C GLN A 91 2.21 -0.34 -15.69
N THR A 92 3.40 -0.05 -15.16
CA THR A 92 3.57 0.77 -13.97
C THR A 92 4.41 1.99 -14.28
N ALA A 93 3.90 3.17 -13.95
CA ALA A 93 4.69 4.39 -13.87
C ALA A 93 5.03 4.65 -12.40
N ALA A 94 6.30 4.91 -12.11
CA ALA A 94 6.80 5.01 -10.75
C ALA A 94 7.92 6.06 -10.61
N SER A 95 8.15 6.51 -9.38
CA SER A 95 9.36 7.24 -8.98
C SER A 95 10.31 6.28 -8.28
N CYS A 96 11.46 6.02 -8.88
CA CYS A 96 12.43 5.02 -8.42
C CYS A 96 13.67 5.69 -7.82
N THR A 97 14.11 5.18 -6.67
CA THR A 97 15.37 5.51 -6.01
C THR A 97 16.30 4.31 -6.17
N ALA A 98 17.56 4.55 -6.55
CA ALA A 98 18.61 3.53 -6.62
C ALA A 98 19.89 4.15 -6.04
N GLU A 99 20.72 4.76 -6.87
CA GLU A 99 21.99 5.40 -6.51
C GLU A 99 21.91 6.93 -6.72
N GLY A 100 20.95 7.58 -6.07
CA GLY A 100 20.73 9.02 -6.22
C GLY A 100 19.27 9.45 -6.03
N PRO A 101 18.94 10.71 -6.40
CA PRO A 101 17.60 11.25 -6.25
C PRO A 101 16.55 10.43 -7.01
N PRO A 102 15.29 10.37 -6.52
CA PRO A 102 14.22 9.66 -7.20
C PRO A 102 14.03 10.13 -8.65
N GLN A 103 13.90 9.18 -9.58
CA GLN A 103 13.69 9.46 -11.00
C GLN A 103 12.40 8.79 -11.50
N PRO A 104 11.63 9.46 -12.40
CA PRO A 104 10.47 8.84 -13.02
C PRO A 104 10.91 7.70 -13.94
N LYS A 105 10.25 6.55 -13.82
CA LYS A 105 10.49 5.34 -14.60
C LYS A 105 9.17 4.67 -14.94
N THR A 106 9.18 3.95 -16.06
CA THR A 106 8.09 3.05 -16.45
C THR A 106 8.65 1.64 -16.57
N PHE A 107 7.92 0.66 -16.08
CA PHE A 107 8.23 -0.76 -16.26
C PHE A 107 6.95 -1.59 -16.41
N THR A 108 7.11 -2.76 -16.99
CA THR A 108 6.02 -3.71 -17.24
C THR A 108 6.22 -4.93 -16.36
N LEU A 109 5.12 -5.40 -15.77
CA LEU A 109 5.01 -6.63 -15.01
C LEU A 109 4.21 -7.63 -15.86
N THR A 110 4.87 -8.60 -16.47
CA THR A 110 4.23 -9.64 -17.28
C THR A 110 4.02 -10.89 -16.44
N MET A 111 2.78 -11.32 -16.24
CA MET A 111 2.44 -12.52 -15.48
C MET A 111 2.56 -13.77 -16.37
N LEU A 112 3.32 -14.77 -15.94
CA LEU A 112 3.65 -15.96 -16.75
C LEU A 112 2.91 -17.24 -16.31
N GLY A 113 1.99 -17.16 -15.34
CA GLY A 113 1.31 -18.35 -14.81
C GLY A 113 2.28 -19.33 -14.12
N GLY A 114 1.89 -20.61 -14.03
CA GLY A 114 2.71 -21.67 -13.45
C GLY A 114 2.47 -21.96 -11.97
N THR A 115 3.25 -22.90 -11.42
CA THR A 115 3.18 -23.32 -10.01
C THR A 115 4.62 -23.56 -9.49
N PRO A 116 5.24 -22.59 -8.79
CA PRO A 116 4.67 -21.31 -8.35
C PRO A 116 4.43 -20.32 -9.51
N PRO A 117 3.48 -19.38 -9.38
CA PRO A 117 3.31 -18.29 -10.33
C PRO A 117 4.62 -17.55 -10.58
N SER A 118 4.84 -17.13 -11.83
CA SER A 118 6.03 -16.37 -12.23
C SER A 118 5.65 -15.03 -12.85
N MET A 119 6.54 -14.05 -12.75
CA MET A 119 6.38 -12.69 -13.26
C MET A 119 7.70 -12.21 -13.86
N THR A 120 7.66 -11.57 -15.03
CA THR A 120 8.83 -10.89 -15.61
C THR A 120 8.67 -9.38 -15.47
N VAL A 121 9.68 -8.74 -14.89
CA VAL A 121 9.81 -7.28 -14.78
C VAL A 121 10.68 -6.78 -15.92
N THR A 122 10.16 -5.89 -16.77
CA THR A 122 10.92 -5.33 -17.91
C THR A 122 10.94 -3.81 -17.84
N GLY A 123 12.11 -3.21 -18.03
CA GLY A 123 12.33 -1.76 -17.98
C GLY A 123 12.73 -1.27 -16.59
N GLY A 124 12.32 -0.06 -16.22
CA GLY A 124 12.65 0.50 -14.91
C GLY A 124 14.15 0.74 -14.71
N PRO A 125 14.63 0.70 -13.45
CA PRO A 125 16.05 0.87 -13.12
C PRO A 125 16.93 -0.39 -13.33
N TRP A 126 16.36 -1.55 -13.67
CA TRP A 126 17.09 -2.83 -13.67
C TRP A 126 17.80 -3.19 -15.00
N GLY A 127 17.62 -2.38 -16.04
CA GLY A 127 18.32 -2.49 -17.33
C GLY A 127 17.85 -3.65 -18.21
N ALA A 128 17.91 -4.88 -17.71
CA ALA A 128 17.46 -6.10 -18.40
C ALA A 128 16.18 -6.68 -17.77
N PRO A 129 15.40 -7.48 -18.52
CA PRO A 129 14.26 -8.19 -17.96
C PRO A 129 14.68 -9.13 -16.81
N VAL A 130 13.92 -9.11 -15.71
CA VAL A 130 14.13 -9.98 -14.54
C VAL A 130 12.91 -10.87 -14.35
N THR A 131 13.09 -12.18 -14.42
CA THR A 131 12.03 -13.15 -14.08
C THR A 131 12.09 -13.48 -12.59
N LEU A 132 10.93 -13.43 -11.94
CA LEU A 132 10.74 -13.68 -10.53
C LEU A 132 9.66 -14.74 -10.35
N HIS A 133 9.80 -15.53 -9.29
CA HIS A 133 8.85 -16.54 -8.86
C HIS A 133 8.22 -16.10 -7.55
N LEU A 134 6.92 -16.37 -7.39
CA LEU A 134 6.22 -16.08 -6.14
C LEU A 134 6.82 -16.94 -5.02
N CYS A 135 7.22 -16.30 -3.94
CA CYS A 135 7.73 -16.97 -2.75
C CYS A 135 6.59 -17.64 -1.99
N ALA A 136 6.82 -18.85 -1.49
CA ALA A 136 5.95 -19.47 -0.50
C ALA A 136 5.95 -18.61 0.77
N GLY A 137 4.76 -18.42 1.35
CA GLY A 137 4.55 -17.75 2.63
C GLY A 137 4.84 -18.66 3.82
#